data_AF-A0A0J8VFV8-F1
#
_entry.id   AF-A0A0J8VFV8-F1
#
_cell.length_a   1.000
_cell.length_b   1.000
_cell.length_c   1.000
_cell.angle_alpha   90.00
_cell.angle_beta   90.00
_cell.angle_gamma   90.00
#
_symmetry.space_group_name_H-M   'P 1'
#
loop_
_entity.id
_entity.type
_entity.pdbx_description
1 polymer ?
#
loop_
_entity_poly.entity_id
_entity_poly.type
_entity_poly.pdbx_seq_one_letter_code
_entity_poly.pdbx_strand_id
1 'polypeptide(L)'
;MIRNRVKWLIQFCQEMDVNIHNNKAKASIVAISMSDSLQDSELGDCFIHAYQAPSSIFMDALQTTDEFNAILNILNEQLLEV
;
A
#
# COMPACT_ATOMS: atom_id res chain seq x y z
N MET A 1 11.48 3.70 8.23
CA MET A 1 10.64 2.51 8.45
C MET A 1 9.57 2.40 7.35
N ILE A 2 8.71 3.40 7.18
CA ILE A 2 7.64 3.37 6.17
C ILE A 2 8.13 3.17 4.73
N ARG A 3 9.21 3.86 4.32
CA ARG A 3 9.83 3.71 2.99
C ARG A 3 10.31 2.28 2.72
N ASN A 4 10.75 1.54 3.75
CA ASN A 4 11.16 0.13 3.60
C ASN A 4 9.93 -0.77 3.45
N ARG A 5 8.85 -0.50 4.17
CA ARG A 5 7.58 -1.24 4.06
C ARG A 5 6.96 -1.08 2.68
N VAL A 6 6.89 0.16 2.18
CA VAL A 6 6.41 0.45 0.82
C VAL A 6 7.24 -0.29 -0.21
N LYS A 7 8.58 -0.23 -0.11
CA LYS A 7 9.48 -0.95 -1.02
C LYS A 7 9.25 -2.46 -1.01
N TRP A 8 9.13 -3.04 0.19
CA TRP A 8 8.87 -4.47 0.34
C TRP A 8 7.52 -4.86 -0.26
N LEU A 9 6.47 -4.06 -0.02
CA LEU A 9 5.14 -4.30 -0.58
C LEU A 9 5.10 -4.16 -2.10
N ILE A 10 5.88 -3.25 -2.71
CA ILE A 10 6.05 -3.18 -4.17
C ILE A 10 6.63 -4.49 -4.70
N GLN A 11 7.71 -4.98 -4.09
CA GLN A 11 8.35 -6.24 -4.49
C GLN A 11 7.39 -7.43 -4.34
N PHE A 12 6.68 -7.50 -3.21
CA PHE A 12 5.67 -8.50 -2.96
C PHE A 12 4.56 -8.49 -4.02
N CYS A 13 4.07 -7.31 -4.41
CA CYS A 13 3.06 -7.20 -5.48
C CYS A 13 3.59 -7.69 -6.83
N GLN A 14 4.86 -7.40 -7.15
CA GLN A 14 5.49 -7.87 -8.39
C GLN A 14 5.62 -9.40 -8.41
N GLU A 15 6.01 -10.02 -7.30
CA GLU A 15 6.07 -11.48 -7.14
C GLU A 15 4.69 -12.14 -7.30
N MET A 16 3.62 -11.44 -6.91
CA MET A 16 2.23 -11.90 -7.04
C MET A 16 1.56 -11.56 -8.39
N ASP A 17 2.29 -10.96 -9.34
CA ASP A 17 1.74 -10.46 -10.61
C ASP A 17 0.56 -9.47 -10.43
N VAL A 18 0.59 -8.70 -9.33
CA VAL A 18 -0.39 -7.64 -9.06
C VAL A 18 0.03 -6.37 -9.78
N ASN A 19 -0.88 -5.79 -10.56
CA ASN A 19 -0.64 -4.51 -11.23
C ASN A 19 -0.54 -3.36 -10.20
N ILE A 20 0.69 -2.99 -9.84
CA ILE A 20 1.04 -1.91 -8.90
C ILE A 20 0.65 -0.50 -9.38
N HIS A 21 0.32 -0.34 -10.67
CA HIS A 21 -0.18 0.94 -11.20
C HIS A 21 -1.69 1.10 -10.99
N ASN A 22 -2.41 0.05 -10.60
CA ASN A 22 -3.83 0.14 -10.25
C ASN A 22 -4.02 0.92 -8.93
N ASN A 23 -4.95 1.87 -8.92
CA ASN A 23 -5.33 2.63 -7.73
C ASN A 23 -5.66 1.75 -6.52
N LYS A 24 -6.29 0.58 -6.73
CA LYS A 24 -6.60 -0.35 -5.63
C LYS A 24 -5.34 -0.94 -5.01
N ALA A 25 -4.36 -1.31 -5.83
CA ALA A 25 -3.07 -1.82 -5.36
C ALA A 25 -2.32 -0.73 -4.59
N LYS A 26 -2.22 0.47 -5.17
CA LYS A 26 -1.59 1.62 -4.50
C LYS A 26 -2.24 1.97 -3.18
N ALA A 27 -3.58 2.06 -3.15
CA ALA A 27 -4.32 2.35 -1.93
C ALA A 27 -4.12 1.28 -0.85
N SER A 28 -4.06 0.01 -1.25
CA SER A 28 -3.76 -1.09 -0.33
C SER A 28 -2.35 -1.00 0.24
N ILE A 29 -1.34 -0.73 -0.59
CA ILE A 29 0.05 -0.53 -0.13
C ILE A 29 0.12 0.63 0.86
N VAL A 30 -0.50 1.76 0.55
CA VAL A 30 -0.51 2.95 1.41
C VAL A 30 -1.19 2.65 2.74
N ALA A 31 -2.41 2.10 2.72
CA ALA A 31 -3.18 1.81 3.92
C ALA A 31 -2.46 0.84 4.87
N ILE A 32 -1.83 -0.21 4.33
CA ILE A 32 -1.03 -1.15 5.13
C ILE A 32 0.23 -0.47 5.67
N SER A 33 0.90 0.36 4.86
CA SER A 33 2.11 1.08 5.28
C SER A 33 1.85 2.13 6.36
N MET A 34 0.64 2.70 6.42
CA MET A 34 0.20 3.64 7.45
C MET A 34 0.04 3.02 8.84
N SER A 35 -0.13 1.70 8.92
CA SER A 35 -0.46 1.03 10.18
C SER A 35 0.80 0.66 10.97
N ASP A 36 1.14 1.48 11.95
CA ASP A 36 2.28 1.24 12.87
C ASP A 36 2.07 0.03 13.79
N SER A 37 0.83 -0.47 13.91
CA SER A 37 0.52 -1.65 14.73
C SER A 37 0.79 -2.98 14.03
N LEU A 38 0.91 -2.98 12.70
CA LEU A 38 1.21 -4.20 11.95
C LEU A 38 2.66 -4.61 12.17
N GLN A 39 2.92 -5.91 12.27
CA GLN A 39 4.28 -6.44 12.21
C GLN A 39 4.69 -6.70 10.76
N ASP A 40 5.99 -6.65 10.48
CA ASP A 40 6.50 -6.86 9.11
C ASP A 40 6.16 -8.26 8.55
N SER A 41 6.01 -9.26 9.42
CA SER A 41 5.57 -10.61 9.05
C SER A 41 4.11 -10.69 8.59
N GLU A 42 3.29 -9.68 8.91
CA GLU A 42 1.85 -9.66 8.62
C GLU A 42 1.53 -8.87 7.35
N LEU A 43 2.51 -8.13 6.79
CA LEU A 43 2.30 -7.19 5.70
C LEU A 43 1.68 -7.82 4.45
N GLY A 44 2.16 -9.01 4.06
CA GLY A 44 1.67 -9.72 2.88
C GLY A 44 0.19 -10.12 3.02
N ASP A 45 -0.15 -10.76 4.14
CA ASP A 45 -1.52 -11.20 4.42
C ASP A 45 -2.47 -10.01 4.53
N CYS A 46 -2.08 -8.96 5.26
CA CYS A 46 -2.88 -7.75 5.38
C CYS A 46 -3.06 -7.04 4.04
N PHE A 47 -2.03 -7.01 3.18
CA PHE A 47 -2.16 -6.49 1.82
C PHE A 47 -3.19 -7.27 1.02
N ILE A 48 -3.14 -8.61 1.03
CA ILE A 48 -4.09 -9.45 0.30
C ILE A 48 -5.52 -9.14 0.75
N HIS A 49 -5.75 -9.06 2.07
CA HIS A 49 -7.05 -8.71 2.62
C HIS A 49 -7.52 -7.32 2.20
N ALA A 50 -6.65 -6.30 2.27
CA ALA A 50 -6.98 -4.95 1.83
C ALA A 50 -7.28 -4.87 0.33
N TYR A 51 -6.50 -5.58 -0.49
CA TYR A 51 -6.67 -5.61 -1.94
C TYR A 51 -7.94 -6.36 -2.38
N GLN A 52 -8.37 -7.37 -1.62
CA GLN A 52 -9.61 -8.11 -1.89
C GLN A 52 -10.84 -7.43 -1.30
N ALA A 53 -10.68 -6.51 -0.34
CA ALA A 53 -11.79 -5.85 0.31
C ALA A 53 -12.71 -5.15 -0.72
N PRO A 54 -14.05 -5.27 -0.58
CA PRO A 54 -15.01 -4.59 -1.43
C PRO A 54 -15.26 -3.13 -1.01
N SER A 55 -14.68 -2.69 0.09
CA SER A 55 -15.01 -1.42 0.74
C SER A 55 -14.27 -0.23 0.13
N SER A 56 -14.72 0.22 -1.04
CA SER A 56 -14.22 1.46 -1.67
C SER A 56 -14.44 2.68 -0.77
N ILE A 57 -15.56 2.75 -0.05
CA ILE A 57 -15.91 3.92 0.80
C ILE A 57 -14.81 4.25 1.83
N PHE A 58 -14.24 3.24 2.51
CA PHE A 58 -13.19 3.49 3.50
C PHE A 58 -11.86 3.86 2.85
N MET A 59 -11.54 3.26 1.69
CA MET A 59 -10.35 3.62 0.93
C MET A 59 -10.46 5.03 0.33
N ASP A 60 -11.64 5.44 -0.10
CA ASP A 60 -11.90 6.77 -0.63
C ASP A 60 -11.81 7.83 0.48
N ALA A 61 -12.34 7.52 1.68
CA ALA A 61 -12.17 8.38 2.85
C ALA A 61 -10.69 8.51 3.25
N LEU A 62 -9.94 7.40 3.28
CA LEU A 62 -8.51 7.40 3.62
C LEU A 62 -7.69 8.27 2.66
N GLN A 63 -7.99 8.23 1.35
CA GLN A 63 -7.32 9.05 0.33
C GLN A 63 -7.43 10.56 0.57
N THR A 64 -8.40 11.02 1.36
CA THR A 64 -8.56 12.44 1.71
C THR A 64 -7.63 12.91 2.83
N THR A 65 -6.92 12.00 3.50
CA THR A 65 -6.04 12.32 4.62
C THR A 65 -4.64 12.72 4.17
N ASP A 66 -4.00 13.63 4.90
CA ASP A 66 -2.64 14.11 4.58
C ASP A 66 -1.62 12.98 4.73
N GLU A 67 -1.81 12.11 5.73
CA GLU A 67 -0.95 10.97 6.00
C GLU A 67 -0.96 9.97 4.83
N PHE A 68 -2.14 9.68 4.29
CA PHE A 68 -2.27 8.82 3.11
C PHE A 68 -1.55 9.44 1.92
N ASN A 69 -1.78 10.73 1.65
CA ASN A 69 -1.16 11.42 0.51
C ASN A 69 0.36 11.50 0.63
N ALA A 70 0.88 11.69 1.84
CA ALA A 70 2.32 11.67 2.10
C ALA A 70 2.96 10.31 1.75
N ILE A 71 2.31 9.21 2.13
CA ILE A 71 2.82 7.86 1.84
C ILE A 71 2.59 7.46 0.38
N LEU A 72 1.49 7.91 -0.23
CA LEU A 72 1.26 7.76 -1.66
C LEU A 72 2.37 8.44 -2.48
N ASN A 73 2.86 9.60 -2.04
CA ASN A 73 3.99 10.26 -2.68
C ASN A 73 5.26 9.42 -2.57
N ILE A 74 5.57 8.85 -1.40
CA ILE A 74 6.70 7.93 -1.22
C ILE A 74 6.57 6.71 -2.15
N LEU A 75 5.37 6.13 -2.25
CA LEU A 75 5.08 5.03 -3.16
C LEU A 75 5.34 5.44 -4.62
N ASN A 76 4.81 6.57 -5.05
CA ASN A 76 4.99 7.05 -6.43
C ASN A 76 6.46 7.35 -6.74
N GLU A 77 7.21 7.93 -5.80
CA GLU A 77 8.67 8.12 -5.93
C GLU A 77 9.39 6.79 -6.14
N GLN A 78 9.07 5.78 -5.33
CA GLN A 78 9.71 4.46 -5.44
C GLN A 78 9.33 3.74 -6.73
N LEU A 79 8.10 3.90 -7.22
CA LEU A 79 7.67 3.33 -8.50
C LEU A 79 8.40 3.96 -9.71
N LEU A 80 9.03 5.13 -9.56
CA LEU A 80 9.89 5.71 -10.60
C LEU A 80 11.32 5.12 -10.58
N GLU A 81 11.72 4.50 -9.46
CA GLU A 81 13.03 3.89 -9.27
C GLU A 81 13.07 2.40 -9.68
N VAL A 82 11.91 1.81 -10.00
CA VAL A 82 11.70 0.39 -10.31
C VAL A 82 11.37 0.21 -11.79
#